data_AF-A0A954GQS7-F1
#
_entry.id   AF-A0A954GQS7-F1
#
_cell.length_a   1.000
_cell.length_b   1.000
_cell.length_c   1.000
_cell.angle_alpha   90.00
_cell.angle_beta   90.00
_cell.angle_gamma   90.00
#
_symmetry.space_group_name_H-M   'P 1'
#
loop_
_entity.id
_entity.type
_entity.pdbx_description
1 polymer ?
#
loop_
_entity_poly.entity_id
_entity_poly.type
_entity_poly.pdbx_seq_one_letter_code
_entity_poly.pdbx_strand_id
1 'polypeptide(L)'
;MSALPPFLVLHPEDHVVVARHAVTVGTVWSGGGHANVVVQQPIEMGHKMAVVDIPAGTAIRKYGQPIGFASEDIAAGHHVHTHNVGLGKLDQNYEFCTAIPPAPPVPAPRTFQGYRRANGKAGTRNYIAIISTVNCSATSSR
;
A
#
# COMPACT_ATOMS: atom_id res chain seq x y z
N MET A 1 27.22 2.46 -6.46
CA MET A 1 25.77 2.57 -6.14
C MET A 1 25.20 1.18 -6.25
N SER A 2 24.63 0.62 -5.17
CA SER A 2 23.92 -0.66 -5.25
C SER A 2 22.74 -0.48 -6.22
N ALA A 3 22.64 -1.34 -7.23
CA ALA A 3 21.51 -1.30 -8.14
C ALA A 3 20.22 -1.49 -7.31
N LEU A 4 19.21 -0.65 -7.57
CA LEU A 4 17.92 -0.79 -6.91
C LEU A 4 17.36 -2.20 -7.19
N PRO A 5 16.82 -2.91 -6.18
CA PRO A 5 16.27 -4.24 -6.40
C PRO A 5 15.13 -4.16 -7.44
N PRO A 6 15.01 -5.13 -8.35
CA PRO A 6 14.06 -5.07 -9.47
C PRO A 6 12.60 -5.15 -9.03
N PHE A 7 12.35 -5.72 -7.86
CA PHE A 7 11.02 -5.85 -7.27
C PHE A 7 10.95 -5.24 -5.87
N LEU A 8 9.76 -4.77 -5.52
CA LEU A 8 9.37 -4.28 -4.19
C LEU A 8 8.53 -5.34 -3.48
N VAL A 9 8.98 -5.72 -2.28
CA VAL A 9 8.20 -6.51 -1.30
C VAL A 9 7.50 -5.52 -0.38
N LEU A 10 6.20 -5.69 -0.18
CA LEU A 10 5.39 -4.79 0.65
C LEU A 10 5.15 -5.37 2.05
N HIS A 11 5.04 -6.69 2.15
CA HIS A 11 4.93 -7.41 3.40
C HIS A 11 5.67 -8.76 3.34
N PRO A 12 6.29 -9.25 4.44
CA PRO A 12 7.02 -10.53 4.44
C PRO A 12 6.17 -11.78 4.11
N GLU A 13 4.85 -11.68 4.31
CA GLU A 13 3.90 -12.77 4.01
C GLU A 13 3.26 -12.65 2.61
N ASP A 14 3.73 -11.73 1.78
CA ASP A 14 3.18 -11.56 0.44
C ASP A 14 3.56 -12.74 -0.47
N HIS A 15 2.60 -13.23 -1.25
CA HIS A 15 2.87 -14.24 -2.27
C HIS A 15 3.43 -13.62 -3.57
N VAL A 16 3.40 -12.28 -3.66
CA VAL A 16 3.74 -11.53 -4.85
C VAL A 16 4.60 -10.31 -4.54
N VAL A 17 5.41 -9.92 -5.51
CA VAL A 17 6.21 -8.69 -5.48
C VAL A 17 5.90 -7.80 -6.66
N VAL A 18 6.13 -6.50 -6.53
CA VAL A 18 5.81 -5.50 -7.57
C VAL A 18 7.06 -5.07 -8.32
N ALA A 19 7.06 -5.16 -9.64
CA ALA A 19 8.17 -4.72 -10.47
C ALA A 19 8.35 -3.20 -10.42
N ARG A 20 9.58 -2.75 -10.18
CA ARG A 20 9.92 -1.31 -10.09
C ARG A 20 10.32 -0.70 -11.44
N HIS A 21 10.58 -1.56 -12.42
CA HIS A 21 10.83 -1.28 -13.83
C HIS A 21 10.47 -2.55 -14.62
N ALA A 22 10.52 -2.53 -15.95
CA ALA A 22 10.38 -3.76 -16.73
C ALA A 22 11.49 -4.76 -16.37
N VAL A 23 11.14 -6.03 -16.15
CA VAL A 23 12.07 -7.10 -15.78
C VAL A 23 11.99 -8.22 -16.80
N THR A 24 13.16 -8.65 -17.29
CA THR A 24 13.28 -9.69 -18.30
C THR A 24 13.34 -11.09 -17.69
N VAL A 25 12.95 -12.09 -18.48
CA VAL A 25 13.12 -13.52 -18.17
C VAL A 25 14.57 -13.83 -17.78
N GLY A 26 14.75 -14.74 -16.83
CA GLY A 26 16.06 -15.16 -16.33
C GLY A 26 16.64 -14.27 -15.26
N THR A 27 16.02 -13.11 -14.97
CA THR A 27 16.43 -12.28 -13.82
C THR A 27 16.21 -13.05 -12.53
N VAL A 28 17.24 -13.18 -11.71
CA VAL A 28 17.12 -13.78 -10.37
C VAL A 28 16.75 -12.70 -9.38
N TRP A 29 15.67 -12.92 -8.65
CA TRP A 29 15.29 -12.08 -7.53
C TRP A 29 15.48 -12.82 -6.21
N SER A 30 16.07 -12.10 -5.25
CA SER A 30 16.30 -12.55 -3.88
C SER A 30 15.93 -11.40 -2.94
N GLY A 31 14.92 -11.57 -2.08
CA GLY A 31 14.50 -10.51 -1.17
C GLY A 31 13.35 -10.90 -0.26
N GLY A 32 13.10 -10.09 0.77
CA GLY A 32 11.91 -10.22 1.62
C GLY A 32 11.82 -11.48 2.48
N GLY A 33 12.90 -12.26 2.61
CA GLY A 33 12.88 -13.54 3.34
C GLY A 33 12.38 -14.73 2.50
N HIS A 34 12.10 -14.53 1.21
CA HIS A 34 11.73 -15.59 0.28
C HIS A 34 12.96 -16.29 -0.30
N ALA A 35 12.78 -17.52 -0.79
CA ALA A 35 13.78 -18.22 -1.58
C ALA A 35 14.10 -17.45 -2.87
N ASN A 36 15.24 -17.75 -3.51
CA ASN A 36 15.58 -17.15 -4.79
C ASN A 36 14.58 -17.60 -5.86
N VAL A 37 14.04 -16.64 -6.60
CA VAL A 37 13.05 -16.89 -7.66
C VAL A 37 13.57 -16.34 -8.98
N VAL A 38 13.48 -17.14 -10.03
CA VAL A 38 13.85 -16.74 -11.39
C VAL A 38 12.61 -16.27 -12.12
N VAL A 39 12.68 -15.08 -12.72
CA VAL A 39 11.61 -14.52 -13.55
C VAL A 39 11.41 -15.41 -14.78
N GLN A 40 10.20 -15.92 -14.99
CA GLN A 40 9.87 -16.85 -16.08
C GLN A 40 9.25 -16.15 -17.30
N GLN A 41 8.70 -14.94 -17.11
CA GLN A 41 8.02 -14.16 -18.14
C GLN A 41 8.42 -12.68 -18.01
N PRO A 42 8.40 -11.88 -19.09
CA PRO A 42 8.59 -10.44 -18.97
C PRO A 42 7.55 -9.83 -18.01
N ILE A 43 8.00 -9.05 -17.04
CA ILE A 43 7.14 -8.37 -16.07
C ILE A 43 7.28 -6.86 -16.27
N GLU A 44 6.20 -6.21 -16.68
CA GLU A 44 6.17 -4.75 -16.86
C GLU A 44 6.24 -3.98 -15.54
N MET A 45 6.64 -2.71 -15.61
CA MET A 45 6.66 -1.84 -14.43
C MET A 45 5.29 -1.80 -13.74
N GLY A 46 5.26 -1.98 -12.42
CA GLY A 46 4.04 -1.97 -11.62
C GLY A 46 3.26 -3.28 -11.63
N HIS A 47 3.63 -4.25 -12.49
CA HIS A 47 3.03 -5.58 -12.50
C HIS A 47 3.60 -6.47 -11.40
N LYS A 48 2.96 -7.62 -11.18
CA LYS A 48 3.29 -8.51 -10.05
C LYS A 48 3.96 -9.79 -10.54
N MET A 49 4.90 -10.31 -9.77
CA MET A 49 5.46 -11.64 -9.96
C MET A 49 5.17 -12.50 -8.73
N ALA A 50 4.82 -13.77 -8.92
CA ALA A 50 4.70 -14.73 -7.82
C ALA A 50 6.09 -15.05 -7.25
N VAL A 51 6.23 -15.06 -5.92
CA VAL A 51 7.49 -15.43 -5.22
C VAL A 51 7.45 -16.82 -4.59
N VAL A 52 6.31 -17.49 -4.70
CA VAL A 52 6.04 -18.87 -4.30
C VAL A 52 5.09 -19.48 -5.33
N ASP A 53 4.95 -20.80 -5.33
CA ASP A 53 3.88 -21.46 -6.09
C ASP A 53 2.53 -21.15 -5.42
N ILE A 54 1.55 -20.75 -6.22
CA ILE A 54 0.21 -20.37 -5.78
C ILE A 54 -0.80 -21.28 -6.49
N PRO A 55 -1.31 -22.34 -5.84
CA PRO A 55 -2.33 -23.20 -6.42
C PRO A 55 -3.62 -22.45 -6.74
N ALA A 56 -4.35 -22.90 -7.76
CA ALA A 56 -5.67 -22.38 -8.11
C ALA A 56 -6.60 -22.35 -6.89
N GLY A 57 -7.40 -21.29 -6.77
CA GLY A 57 -8.29 -21.04 -5.64
C GLY A 57 -7.61 -20.52 -4.38
N THR A 58 -6.27 -20.45 -4.32
CA THR A 58 -5.55 -19.85 -3.20
C THR A 58 -5.73 -18.34 -3.17
N ALA A 59 -5.93 -17.78 -1.97
CA ALA A 59 -5.91 -16.33 -1.76
C ALA A 59 -4.51 -15.76 -2.01
N ILE A 60 -4.41 -14.82 -2.94
CA ILE A 60 -3.16 -14.13 -3.26
C ILE A 60 -2.97 -12.97 -2.28
N ARG A 61 -1.85 -12.95 -1.56
CA ARG A 61 -1.53 -11.92 -0.57
C ARG A 61 -0.63 -10.82 -1.13
N LYS A 62 -1.01 -9.57 -0.89
CA LYS A 62 -0.21 -8.34 -1.10
C LYS A 62 -0.51 -7.35 0.03
N TYR A 63 0.50 -6.63 0.54
CA TYR A 63 0.36 -5.79 1.74
C TYR A 63 -0.02 -6.59 3.02
N GLY A 64 0.25 -7.90 3.04
CA GLY A 64 -0.18 -8.80 4.10
C GLY A 64 -1.68 -9.12 4.06
N GLN A 65 -2.38 -8.78 2.99
CA GLN A 65 -3.83 -8.94 2.86
C GLN A 65 -4.20 -9.70 1.57
N PRO A 66 -5.28 -10.51 1.59
CA PRO A 66 -5.84 -11.08 0.37
C PRO A 66 -6.27 -9.99 -0.61
N ILE A 67 -5.82 -10.07 -1.87
CA ILE A 67 -6.20 -9.12 -2.94
C ILE A 67 -7.05 -9.76 -4.05
N GLY A 68 -7.29 -11.06 -3.95
CA GLY A 68 -7.94 -11.88 -4.97
C GLY A 68 -7.54 -13.33 -4.79
N PHE A 69 -8.00 -14.17 -5.71
CA PHE A 69 -7.71 -15.61 -5.68
C PHE A 69 -7.12 -16.02 -7.02
N ALA A 70 -6.18 -16.96 -7.00
CA ALA A 70 -5.61 -17.50 -8.23
C ALA A 70 -6.71 -18.22 -9.01
N SER A 71 -6.92 -17.86 -10.28
CA SER A 71 -7.92 -18.55 -11.13
C SER A 71 -7.36 -19.83 -11.77
N GLU A 72 -6.05 -20.00 -11.72
CA GLU A 72 -5.28 -21.15 -12.20
C GLU A 72 -4.04 -21.32 -11.30
N ASP A 73 -3.29 -22.41 -11.47
CA ASP A 73 -2.02 -22.58 -10.78
C ASP A 73 -0.99 -21.55 -11.29
N ILE A 74 -0.36 -20.81 -10.39
CA ILE A 74 0.66 -19.82 -10.72
C ILE A 74 1.98 -20.25 -10.08
N ALA A 75 2.92 -20.72 -10.89
CA ALA A 75 4.25 -21.09 -10.38
C ALA A 75 5.09 -19.87 -10.00
N ALA A 76 6.03 -20.04 -9.07
CA ALA A 76 6.98 -19.00 -8.71
C ALA A 76 7.69 -18.44 -9.95
N GLY A 77 7.88 -17.11 -9.97
CA GLY A 77 8.51 -16.40 -11.09
C GLY A 77 7.58 -16.03 -12.24
N HIS A 78 6.30 -16.45 -12.19
CA HIS A 78 5.31 -16.10 -13.21
C HIS A 78 4.62 -14.76 -12.93
N HIS A 79 4.10 -14.17 -14.01
CA HIS A 79 3.37 -12.91 -13.98
C HIS A 79 1.99 -13.08 -13.34
N VAL A 80 1.68 -12.27 -12.33
CA VAL A 80 0.38 -12.26 -11.62
C VAL A 80 -0.42 -11.02 -12.03
N HIS A 81 -1.49 -11.22 -12.80
CA HIS A 81 -2.33 -10.14 -13.30
C HIS A 81 -3.79 -10.57 -13.52
N THR A 82 -4.60 -9.71 -14.16
CA THR A 82 -6.05 -9.91 -14.29
C THR A 82 -6.44 -11.18 -15.05
N HIS A 83 -5.53 -11.77 -15.83
CA HIS A 83 -5.78 -13.03 -16.55
C HIS A 83 -5.75 -14.26 -15.62
N ASN A 84 -4.99 -14.21 -14.52
CA ASN A 84 -4.83 -15.33 -13.57
C ASN A 84 -5.23 -14.98 -12.13
N VAL A 85 -5.84 -13.82 -11.92
CA VAL A 85 -6.40 -13.38 -10.64
C VAL A 85 -7.89 -13.12 -10.80
N GLY A 86 -8.70 -13.87 -10.08
CA GLY A 86 -10.15 -13.74 -10.03
C GLY A 86 -10.66 -13.13 -8.72
N LEU A 87 -11.91 -12.66 -8.79
CA LEU A 87 -12.73 -12.39 -7.61
C LEU A 87 -13.25 -13.73 -7.09
N GLY A 88 -12.61 -14.26 -6.05
CA GLY A 88 -13.10 -15.45 -5.34
C GLY A 88 -14.12 -15.10 -4.26
N LYS A 89 -14.53 -16.11 -3.49
CA LYS A 89 -15.47 -15.91 -2.38
C LYS A 89 -14.74 -15.30 -1.20
N LEU A 90 -15.05 -14.05 -0.89
CA LEU A 90 -14.56 -13.38 0.31
C LEU A 90 -15.47 -13.76 1.49
N ASP A 91 -15.06 -14.78 2.26
CA ASP A 91 -15.70 -15.11 3.53
C ASP A 91 -14.85 -14.52 4.65
N GLN A 92 -15.28 -13.37 5.18
CA GLN A 92 -14.60 -12.73 6.30
C GLN A 92 -15.51 -12.77 7.53
N ASN A 93 -15.11 -13.56 8.52
CA ASN A 93 -15.63 -13.40 9.88
C ASN A 93 -15.01 -12.13 10.46
N TYR A 94 -15.67 -10.99 10.25
CA TYR A 94 -15.11 -9.68 10.55
C TYR A 94 -15.09 -9.45 12.05
N GLU A 95 -13.89 -9.46 12.64
CA GLU A 95 -13.68 -9.17 14.06
C GLU A 95 -13.29 -7.70 14.25
N PHE A 96 -13.76 -7.12 15.36
CA PHE A 96 -13.47 -5.73 15.69
C PHE A 96 -12.31 -5.65 16.70
N CYS A 97 -11.40 -4.70 16.48
CA CYS A 97 -10.36 -4.34 17.45
C CYS A 97 -9.38 -5.48 17.83
N THR A 98 -9.14 -6.46 16.95
CA THR A 98 -8.24 -7.60 17.26
C THR A 98 -6.79 -7.34 16.89
N ALA A 99 -6.53 -6.52 15.86
CA ALA A 99 -5.18 -6.12 15.46
C ALA A 99 -4.78 -4.77 16.07
N ILE A 100 -4.59 -4.72 17.40
CA ILE A 100 -4.14 -3.51 18.10
C ILE A 100 -2.60 -3.46 18.05
N PRO A 101 -1.98 -2.55 17.28
CA PRO A 101 -0.54 -2.41 17.29
C PRO A 101 -0.07 -1.85 18.64
N PRO A 102 1.18 -2.14 19.06
CA PRO A 102 1.76 -1.49 20.22
C PRO A 102 1.76 0.03 20.03
N ALA A 103 1.60 0.77 21.13
CA ALA A 103 1.67 2.22 21.10
C ALA A 103 3.02 2.66 20.49
N PRO A 104 3.02 3.60 19.52
CA PRO A 104 4.27 4.07 18.96
C PRO A 104 5.09 4.79 20.05
N PRO A 105 6.42 4.84 19.90
CA PRO A 105 7.26 5.63 20.79
C PRO A 105 6.75 7.08 20.84
N VAL A 106 6.73 7.67 22.03
CA VAL A 106 6.36 9.07 22.18
C VAL A 106 7.40 9.91 21.42
N PRO A 107 6.98 10.69 20.41
CA PRO A 107 7.93 11.51 19.66
C PRO A 107 8.49 12.61 20.56
N ALA A 108 9.75 12.97 20.33
CA ALA A 108 10.34 14.14 20.98
C ALA A 108 9.48 15.39 20.70
N PRO A 109 9.33 16.31 21.67
CA PRO A 109 8.57 17.54 21.47
C PRO A 109 9.07 18.31 20.25
N ARG A 110 8.14 18.73 19.39
CA ARG A 110 8.42 19.58 18.21
C ARG A 110 7.69 20.89 18.36
N THR A 111 8.29 21.96 17.87
CA THR A 111 7.70 23.30 17.88
C THR A 111 7.54 23.81 16.45
N PHE A 112 6.64 24.76 16.26
CA PHE A 112 6.49 25.50 15.00
C PHE A 112 6.12 26.96 15.31
N GLN A 113 6.43 27.87 14.39
CA GLN A 113 6.00 29.26 14.49
C GLN A 113 4.51 29.36 14.14
N GLY A 114 3.68 29.66 15.14
CA GLY A 114 2.22 29.70 14.99
C GLY A 114 1.59 30.87 15.74
N TYR A 115 0.32 31.12 15.45
CA TYR A 115 -0.47 32.18 16.08
C TYR A 115 -1.15 31.65 17.34
N ARG A 116 -0.67 32.07 18.52
CA ARG A 116 -1.25 31.68 19.82
C ARG A 116 -2.65 32.26 19.98
N ARG A 117 -3.60 31.45 20.43
CA ARG A 117 -4.99 31.85 20.72
C ARG A 117 -5.26 31.80 22.22
N ALA A 118 -6.21 32.60 22.69
CA ALA A 118 -6.57 32.70 24.11
C ALA A 118 -7.04 31.36 24.72
N ASN A 119 -7.59 30.46 23.90
CA ASN A 119 -8.03 29.12 24.33
C ASN A 119 -6.89 28.07 24.38
N GLY A 120 -5.63 28.50 24.29
CA GLY A 120 -4.46 27.61 24.34
C GLY A 120 -4.14 26.88 23.03
N LYS A 121 -4.98 26.97 21.99
CA LYS A 121 -4.68 26.41 20.66
C LYS A 121 -3.75 27.33 19.87
N ALA A 122 -3.12 26.78 18.82
CA ALA A 122 -2.27 27.52 17.88
C ALA A 122 -2.82 27.40 16.45
N GLY A 123 -2.86 28.53 15.73
CA GLY A 123 -3.20 28.56 14.30
C GLY A 123 -1.95 28.51 13.41
N THR A 124 -2.05 27.86 12.25
CA THR A 124 -0.99 27.82 11.22
C THR A 124 -1.05 29.00 10.24
N ARG A 125 -2.13 29.77 10.29
CA ARG A 125 -2.41 30.97 9.48
C ARG A 125 -3.19 31.97 10.34
N ASN A 126 -3.12 33.25 9.98
CA ASN A 126 -3.88 34.32 10.62
C ASN A 126 -4.84 34.96 9.62
N TYR A 127 -6.02 34.36 9.47
CA TYR A 127 -7.07 34.87 8.61
C TYR A 127 -7.98 35.83 9.36
N ILE A 128 -8.49 36.82 8.63
CA ILE A 128 -9.69 37.54 8.99
C ILE A 128 -10.82 36.89 8.21
N ALA A 129 -11.78 36.27 8.90
CA ALA A 129 -12.93 35.65 8.26
C ALA A 129 -14.11 36.62 8.30
N ILE A 130 -14.61 37.00 7.13
CA ILE A 130 -15.88 37.73 6.98
C ILE A 130 -16.93 36.68 6.64
N ILE A 131 -17.88 36.45 7.56
CA ILE A 131 -18.90 35.41 7.42
C ILE A 131 -20.28 36.05 7.40
N SER A 132 -20.97 35.93 6.28
CA SER A 132 -22.35 36.39 6.14
C SER A 132 -23.29 35.38 6.78
N THR A 133 -24.09 35.82 7.75
CA THR A 133 -25.09 34.98 8.43
C THR A 133 -26.43 34.96 7.71
N VAL A 134 -26.67 35.88 6.76
CA VAL A 134 -27.92 36.01 6.01
C VAL A 134 -27.65 36.39 4.55
N ASN A 135 -28.60 36.12 3.66
CA ASN A 135 -28.42 36.32 2.22
C ASN A 135 -28.14 37.80 1.86
N CYS A 136 -28.79 38.74 2.56
CA CYS A 136 -28.60 40.17 2.31
C CYS A 136 -27.17 40.65 2.59
N SER A 137 -26.43 40.00 3.50
CA SER A 137 -25.04 40.36 3.81
C SER A 137 -24.01 39.64 2.94
N ALA A 138 -24.42 38.63 2.16
CA ALA A 138 -23.54 37.86 1.28
C ALA A 138 -22.90 38.75 0.20
N THR A 139 -23.69 39.63 -0.43
CA THR A 139 -23.20 40.51 -1.49
C THR A 139 -22.15 41.52 -1.01
N SER A 140 -22.21 41.92 0.27
CA SER A 140 -21.31 42.91 0.89
C SER A 140 -20.06 42.30 1.52
N SER A 141 -20.01 40.97 1.67
CA SER A 141 -18.94 40.25 2.39
C SER A 141 -17.94 39.53 1.46
N ARG A 142 -18.00 39.83 0.16
CA ARG A 142 -17.08 39.30 -0.87
C ARG A 142 -15.68 39.92 -0.79
#